data_AF-A0A392RW49-F1
#
_entry.id   AF-A0A392RW49-F1
#
_cell.length_a   1.000
_cell.length_b   1.000
_cell.length_c   1.000
_cell.angle_alpha   90.00
_cell.angle_beta   90.00
_cell.angle_gamma   90.00
#
_symmetry.space_group_name_H-M   'P 1'
#
loop_
_entity.id
_entity.type
_entity.pdbx_description
1 polymer ?
#
loop_
_entity_poly.entity_id
_entity_poly.type
_entity_poly.pdbx_seq_one_letter_code
_entity_poly.pdbx_strand_id
1 'polypeptide(L)'
;MPAVNSIGAPNPVDLDARLTKKEHKEEKQKDKESGTEKIYRLIPDGEFEIIPLGEDPSKGIKIGAGLPELVKKQLEACLKQNAEIFAWSASEMPGIDPEVACHQLTLDPRAS
;
A
#
# COMPACT_ATOMS: atom_id res chain seq x y z
N MET A 1 -18.72 26.24 -42.75
CA MET A 1 -18.71 24.85 -42.26
C MET A 1 -18.15 23.97 -43.38
N PRO A 2 -17.33 22.94 -43.11
CA PRO A 2 -17.26 22.17 -41.87
C PRO A 2 -15.95 22.34 -41.07
N ALA A 3 -16.10 22.09 -39.78
CA ALA A 3 -15.06 21.82 -38.81
C ALA A 3 -14.62 20.35 -38.93
N VAL A 4 -13.39 20.05 -38.54
CA VAL A 4 -12.97 18.68 -38.23
C VAL A 4 -12.50 18.62 -36.78
N ASN A 5 -13.05 17.64 -36.07
CA ASN A 5 -12.98 17.46 -34.63
C ASN A 5 -11.72 16.71 -34.18
N SER A 6 -11.40 16.93 -32.90
CA SER A 6 -10.88 15.99 -31.89
C SER A 6 -9.62 15.17 -32.16
N ILE A 7 -8.58 15.43 -31.35
CA ILE A 7 -7.95 14.40 -30.50
C ILE A 7 -7.70 15.05 -29.13
N GLY A 8 -8.39 14.55 -28.10
CA GLY A 8 -8.04 14.82 -26.71
C GLY A 8 -6.82 13.97 -26.36
N ALA A 9 -5.71 14.61 -26.01
CA ALA A 9 -4.60 13.94 -25.35
C ALA A 9 -4.92 13.82 -23.85
N PRO A 10 -4.63 12.67 -23.21
CA PRO A 10 -4.88 12.50 -21.79
C PRO A 10 -3.92 13.39 -21.01
N ASN A 11 -4.51 14.25 -20.18
CA ASN A 11 -3.87 15.00 -19.11
C ASN A 11 -3.02 14.06 -18.24
N PRO A 12 -1.68 14.17 -18.26
CA PRO A 12 -0.86 13.50 -17.27
C PRO A 12 -1.15 14.18 -15.92
N VAL A 13 -1.62 13.39 -14.95
CA VAL A 13 -1.67 13.81 -13.55
C VAL A 13 -0.25 14.21 -13.14
N ASP A 14 -0.05 15.51 -12.99
CA ASP A 14 1.19 16.12 -12.50
C ASP A 14 1.34 15.76 -11.02
N LEU A 15 2.00 14.64 -10.75
CA LEU A 15 2.38 14.21 -9.40
C LEU A 15 3.67 14.92 -8.98
N ASP A 16 3.70 16.25 -9.04
CA ASP A 16 4.82 17.03 -8.49
C ASP A 16 4.59 17.31 -7.00
N ALA A 17 4.60 16.23 -6.22
CA ALA A 17 4.68 16.29 -4.77
C ALA A 17 6.13 16.62 -4.37
N ARG A 18 6.40 17.92 -4.37
CA ARG A 18 7.56 18.64 -3.81
C ARG A 18 8.36 17.84 -2.77
N LEU A 19 9.33 17.06 -3.20
CA LEU A 19 10.38 16.54 -2.33
C LEU A 19 11.49 17.59 -2.25
N THR A 20 11.31 18.61 -1.41
CA THR A 20 12.36 19.61 -1.18
C THR A 20 13.52 18.97 -0.41
N LYS A 21 14.51 18.47 -1.16
CA LYS A 21 15.86 18.18 -0.67
C LYS A 21 16.51 19.48 -0.17
N LYS A 22 16.94 19.49 1.09
CA LYS A 22 18.00 20.40 1.56
C LYS A 22 19.14 19.51 2.08
N GLU A 23 20.20 19.45 1.28
CA GLU A 23 21.50 18.89 1.65
C GLU A 23 22.41 20.03 2.17
N HIS A 24 23.38 19.66 3.01
CA HIS A 24 24.66 20.30 3.39
C HIS A 24 24.82 20.28 4.93
N LYS A 25 25.92 19.84 5.59
CA LYS A 25 27.15 19.12 5.25
C LYS A 25 27.84 18.80 6.61
N GLU A 26 28.28 17.54 6.79
CA GLU A 26 29.47 17.03 7.56
C GLU A 26 29.67 17.36 9.06
N GLU A 27 29.69 16.34 9.93
CA GLU A 27 30.93 15.78 10.55
C GLU A 27 30.62 14.69 11.62
N LYS A 28 31.09 13.46 11.31
CA LYS A 28 31.71 12.42 12.17
C LYS A 28 31.01 11.79 13.41
N GLN A 29 30.99 10.46 13.32
CA GLN A 29 31.16 9.40 14.34
C GLN A 29 29.92 8.83 15.08
N LYS A 30 29.60 7.60 14.63
CA LYS A 30 29.46 6.38 15.42
C LYS A 30 28.36 6.39 16.50
N ASP A 31 27.17 5.97 16.09
CA ASP A 31 26.55 4.77 16.68
C ASP A 31 25.59 4.14 15.67
N LYS A 32 25.51 2.80 15.65
CA LYS A 32 24.61 2.06 14.75
C LYS A 32 23.19 2.21 15.28
N GLU A 33 22.49 3.25 14.86
CA GLU A 33 21.04 3.32 15.07
C GLU A 33 20.37 2.46 13.98
N SER A 34 19.82 1.33 14.42
CA SER A 34 19.00 0.41 13.65
C SER A 34 17.98 1.21 12.84
N GLY A 35 18.15 1.22 11.51
CA GLY A 35 17.29 1.94 10.58
C GLY A 35 15.83 1.61 10.84
N THR A 36 15.13 2.52 11.49
CA THR A 36 13.67 2.58 11.43
C THR A 36 13.32 3.15 10.08
N GLU A 37 13.52 2.33 9.04
CA GLU A 37 12.83 2.54 7.78
C GLU A 37 11.35 2.58 8.13
N LYS A 38 10.76 3.76 8.01
CA LYS A 38 9.36 3.99 8.31
C LYS A 38 8.59 3.14 7.31
N ILE A 39 8.12 1.98 7.74
CA ILE A 39 7.29 1.12 6.91
C ILE A 39 6.03 1.92 6.61
N TYR A 40 5.96 2.56 5.44
CA TYR A 40 4.80 3.30 4.96
C TYR A 40 3.71 2.29 4.60
N ARG A 41 3.12 1.63 5.59
CA ARG A 41 1.85 0.94 5.39
C ARG A 41 0.84 2.03 5.08
N LEU A 42 0.27 2.00 3.89
CA LEU A 42 -0.87 2.83 3.54
C LEU A 42 -2.03 2.40 4.42
N ILE A 43 -2.28 3.17 5.49
CA ILE A 43 -3.47 3.04 6.31
C ILE A 43 -4.43 4.12 5.80
N PRO A 44 -5.71 3.80 5.57
CA PRO A 44 -6.69 4.83 5.27
C PRO A 44 -6.67 5.90 6.37
N ASP A 45 -6.63 7.17 5.99
CA ASP A 45 -6.77 8.25 6.97
C ASP A 45 -8.17 8.21 7.60
N GLY A 46 -8.23 8.34 8.93
CA GLY A 46 -9.48 8.32 9.69
C GLY A 46 -10.04 6.92 9.97
N GLU A 47 -11.34 6.86 10.25
CA GLU A 47 -12.04 5.62 10.58
C GLU A 47 -12.19 4.71 9.36
N PHE A 48 -12.03 3.41 9.58
CA PHE A 48 -12.14 2.40 8.53
C PHE A 48 -12.85 1.15 9.04
N GLU A 49 -13.36 0.38 8.09
CA GLU A 49 -13.97 -0.93 8.30
C GLU A 49 -13.12 -2.00 7.63
N ILE A 50 -13.08 -3.20 8.22
CA ILE A 50 -12.43 -4.35 7.62
C ILE A 50 -13.47 -5.14 6.82
N ILE A 51 -13.25 -5.29 5.53
CA ILE A 51 -14.13 -6.05 4.63
C ILE A 51 -13.41 -7.31 4.15
N PRO A 52 -13.98 -8.52 4.35
CA PRO A 52 -13.41 -9.75 3.82
C PRO A 52 -13.54 -9.80 2.29
N LEU A 53 -12.46 -10.17 1.60
CA LEU A 53 -12.46 -10.34 0.13
C LEU A 53 -12.72 -11.78 -0.33
N GLY A 54 -12.88 -12.73 0.60
CA GLY A 54 -13.18 -14.13 0.30
C GLY A 54 -13.76 -14.88 1.49
N GLU A 55 -13.70 -16.21 1.45
CA GLU A 55 -14.15 -17.08 2.54
C GLU A 55 -13.22 -17.02 3.77
N ASP A 56 -11.93 -16.74 3.54
CA ASP A 56 -10.95 -16.63 4.60
C ASP A 56 -11.06 -15.27 5.32
N PRO A 57 -11.44 -15.25 6.61
CA PRO A 57 -11.57 -14.00 7.37
C PRO A 57 -10.22 -13.29 7.59
N SER A 58 -9.08 -13.98 7.38
CA SER A 58 -7.76 -13.35 7.45
C SER A 58 -7.44 -12.49 6.21
N LYS A 59 -8.14 -12.72 5.09
CA LYS A 59 -7.97 -12.01 3.82
C LYS A 59 -8.91 -10.79 3.73
N GLY A 60 -8.73 -9.88 4.69
CA GLY A 60 -9.52 -8.66 4.82
C GLY A 60 -8.77 -7.40 4.38
N ILE A 61 -9.51 -6.42 3.85
CA ILE A 61 -9.00 -5.09 3.49
C ILE A 61 -9.63 -4.00 4.34
N LYS A 62 -8.89 -2.90 4.53
CA LYS A 62 -9.41 -1.71 5.23
C LYS A 62 -9.99 -0.72 4.22
N ILE A 63 -11.26 -0.39 4.38
CA ILE A 63 -11.96 0.60 3.57
C ILE A 63 -12.38 1.76 4.48
N GLY A 64 -12.13 3.00 4.08
CA GLY A 64 -12.53 4.18 4.86
C GLY A 64 -14.04 4.22 5.10
N ALA A 65 -14.45 4.46 6.34
CA ALA A 65 -15.85 4.45 6.76
C ALA A 65 -16.66 5.65 6.21
N GLY A 66 -15.98 6.71 5.77
CA GLY A 66 -16.60 7.92 5.22
C GLY A 66 -17.05 7.82 3.75
N LEU A 67 -16.92 6.65 3.11
CA LEU A 67 -17.31 6.49 1.71
C LEU A 67 -18.84 6.49 1.53
N PRO A 68 -19.37 7.16 0.49
CA PRO A 68 -20.77 7.01 0.13
C PRO A 68 -21.10 5.55 -0.17
N GLU A 69 -22.25 5.08 0.29
CA GLU A 69 -22.67 3.67 0.21
C GLU A 69 -22.54 3.05 -1.19
N LEU A 70 -22.92 3.81 -2.23
CA LEU A 70 -22.80 3.36 -3.61
C LEU A 70 -21.33 3.14 -4.03
N VAL A 71 -20.46 4.07 -3.65
CA VAL A 71 -19.02 4.01 -3.95
C VAL A 71 -18.39 2.85 -3.19
N LYS A 72 -18.74 2.69 -1.90
CA LYS A 72 -18.29 1.57 -1.07
C LYS A 72 -18.64 0.23 -1.72
N LYS A 73 -19.90 0.05 -2.13
CA LYS A 73 -20.34 -1.19 -2.80
C LYS A 73 -19.61 -1.47 -4.12
N GLN A 74 -19.42 -0.45 -4.94
CA GLN A 74 -18.68 -0.61 -6.21
C GLN A 74 -17.22 -0.97 -5.96
N LEU A 75 -16.58 -0.33 -4.98
CA LEU A 75 -15.22 -0.63 -4.58
C LEU A 75 -15.10 -2.05 -4.04
N GLU A 76 -15.98 -2.45 -3.13
CA GLU A 76 -16.01 -3.83 -2.60
C GLU A 76 -16.20 -4.87 -3.70
N ALA A 77 -17.12 -4.64 -4.63
CA ALA A 77 -17.35 -5.56 -5.74
C ALA A 77 -16.10 -5.70 -6.63
N CYS A 78 -15.46 -4.58 -6.96
CA CYS A 78 -14.23 -4.56 -7.73
C CYS A 78 -13.10 -5.33 -7.02
N LEU A 79 -12.91 -5.09 -5.72
CA LEU A 79 -11.83 -5.73 -4.95
C LEU A 79 -12.09 -7.24 -4.77
N LYS A 80 -13.35 -7.65 -4.57
CA LYS A 80 -13.73 -9.08 -4.49
C LYS A 80 -13.55 -9.80 -5.82
N GLN A 81 -13.80 -9.13 -6.95
CA GLN A 81 -13.59 -9.71 -8.28
C GLN A 81 -12.11 -9.93 -8.63
N ASN A 82 -11.20 -9.29 -7.89
CA ASN A 82 -9.75 -9.34 -8.11
C ASN A 82 -9.02 -9.87 -6.86
N ALA A 83 -9.70 -10.64 -6.01
CA ALA A 83 -9.16 -11.10 -4.73
C ALA A 83 -7.90 -11.98 -4.90
N GLU A 84 -7.78 -12.65 -6.04
CA GLU A 84 -6.66 -13.49 -6.45
C GLU A 84 -5.40 -12.71 -6.86
N ILE A 85 -5.52 -11.40 -7.14
CA ILE A 85 -4.38 -10.55 -7.50
C ILE A 85 -3.57 -10.16 -6.26
N PHE A 86 -4.18 -10.20 -5.07
CA PHE A 86 -3.51 -9.87 -3.83
C PHE A 86 -2.61 -11.02 -3.37
N ALA A 87 -1.35 -10.69 -3.05
CA ALA A 87 -0.48 -11.55 -2.27
C ALA A 87 -0.72 -11.28 -0.78
N TRP A 88 -1.49 -12.16 -0.14
CA TRP A 88 -1.86 -12.09 1.28
C TRP A 88 -0.71 -12.52 2.19
N SER A 89 0.30 -13.19 1.64
CA SER A 89 1.55 -13.52 2.32
C SER A 89 2.73 -13.34 1.38
N ALA A 90 3.93 -13.24 1.95
CA ALA A 90 5.16 -13.15 1.16
C ALA A 90 5.35 -14.36 0.24
N SER A 91 4.87 -15.54 0.64
CA SER A 91 4.93 -16.78 -0.15
C SER A 91 4.05 -16.74 -1.41
N GLU A 92 3.03 -15.89 -1.44
CA GLU A 92 2.15 -15.72 -2.60
C GLU A 92 2.72 -14.71 -3.62
N MET A 93 3.86 -14.06 -3.34
CA MET A 93 4.50 -13.11 -4.27
C MET A 93 5.39 -13.84 -5.29
N PRO A 94 5.02 -13.90 -6.58
CA PRO A 94 5.84 -14.58 -7.58
C PRO A 94 7.14 -13.80 -7.86
N GLY A 95 8.26 -14.51 -7.99
CA GLY A 95 9.55 -13.93 -8.35
C GLY A 95 10.32 -13.26 -7.21
N ILE A 96 9.80 -13.29 -5.99
CA ILE A 96 10.52 -12.84 -4.79
C ILE A 96 10.95 -14.07 -4.00
N ASP A 97 12.24 -14.16 -3.67
CA ASP A 97 12.76 -15.24 -2.83
C ASP A 97 12.22 -15.10 -1.39
N PRO A 98 11.50 -16.10 -0.86
CA PRO A 98 10.99 -16.06 0.51
C PRO A 98 12.09 -15.94 1.58
N GLU A 99 13.33 -16.36 1.33
CA GLU A 99 14.45 -16.10 2.26
C GLU A 99 14.80 -14.60 2.35
N VAL A 100 14.48 -13.85 1.30
CA VAL A 100 14.66 -12.38 1.26
C VAL A 100 13.40 -11.66 1.75
N ALA A 101 12.21 -12.18 1.44
CA ALA A 101 10.94 -11.54 1.79
C ALA A 101 10.51 -11.77 3.24
N CYS A 102 10.83 -12.93 3.82
CA CYS A 102 10.40 -13.29 5.16
C CYS A 102 11.49 -12.95 6.19
N HIS A 103 11.14 -12.12 7.18
CA HIS A 103 11.99 -11.88 8.33
C HIS A 103 11.65 -12.89 9.44
N GLN A 104 12.65 -13.62 9.92
CA GLN A 104 12.48 -14.54 11.06
C GLN A 104 12.71 -13.78 12.36
N LEU A 105 11.67 -13.63 13.18
CA LEU A 105 11.79 -13.06 14.52
C LEU A 105 12.13 -14.17 15.52
N THR A 106 13.21 -14.00 16.29
CA THR A 106 13.48 -14.84 17.45
C THR A 106 12.55 -14.42 18.58
N LEU A 107 11.51 -15.20 18.82
CA LEU A 107 10.64 -15.03 19.98
C LEU A 107 11.24 -15.84 21.15
N ASP A 108 11.62 -15.17 22.25
CA ASP A 108 12.06 -15.87 23.47
C ASP A 108 10.83 -16.54 24.11
N PRO A 109 10.80 -17.89 24.22
CA PRO A 109 9.67 -18.61 24.81
C PRO A 109 9.45 -18.32 26.30
N ARG A 110 10.37 -17.61 26.96
CA ARG A 110 10.23 -17.19 28.37
C ARG A 110 9.55 -15.84 28.54
N ALA A 111 9.25 -15.14 27.45
CA ALA A 111 8.51 -13.89 27.45
C ALA A 111 7.00 -14.15 27.31
N SER A 112 6.35 -14.63 28.37
CA SER A 112 4.89 -14.65 28.52
C SER A 112 4.49 -14.48 29.98
#